data_AF-A0A414AYT1-F1
#
_entry.id   AF-A0A414AYT1-F1
#
_cell.length_a   1.000
_cell.length_b   1.000
_cell.length_c   1.000
_cell.angle_alpha   90.00
_cell.angle_beta   90.00
_cell.angle_gamma   90.00
#
_symmetry.space_group_name_H-M   'P 1'
#
loop_
_entity.id
_entity.type
_entity.pdbx_description
1 polymer ?
#
loop_
_entity_poly.entity_id
_entity_poly.type
_entity_poly.pdbx_seq_one_letter_code
_entity_poly.pdbx_strand_id
1 'polypeptide(L)'
;MKKTIATKQMKRWQKLDRLALLAPLVLFLFLSIGKEGRLLWGIVLRERNFVVTIAALLLLALAAVLASLPIVLIWRAVSHTMKKAAIQNATFQADEDFDYYREKLTGVPPATISLLMDLQIEAKKDMAALLLKYTKMGAVSMKAGTVHVQNQELPGLLPSDRTLLALIAGGQAQPANLGAWRRQAVTEAVESGNLKYRGMRQNVHSASRSCLTGCLGGCLLPILIFLGMGITAVAINNSDWMEKLDGFLAAAPQSFGMRQMEYLLSSPDMVIAIPLTAFFVLSFLAMFLLPIAAVLRTALSIYGTGTRLKRTQAGEILTAQIWGLKNFIRDFSNLAESEKEQLVLWDDFLIYAVVLEENERIIEDIFRLRNLKYRDFILF
;
A
#
# COMPACT_ATOMS: atom_id res chain seq x y z
N MET A 1 12.88 21.41 -11.35
CA MET A 1 13.28 20.42 -10.31
C MET A 1 12.15 19.43 -10.04
N LYS A 2 12.42 18.17 -9.66
CA LYS A 2 11.34 17.22 -9.30
C LYS A 2 10.98 17.37 -7.81
N LYS A 3 9.72 17.64 -7.50
CA LYS A 3 9.17 17.68 -6.14
C LYS A 3 8.07 16.62 -6.00
N THR A 4 7.78 16.18 -4.78
CA THR A 4 6.76 15.15 -4.50
C THR A 4 5.82 15.64 -3.39
N ILE A 5 4.52 15.58 -3.63
CA ILE A 5 3.51 15.92 -2.61
C ILE A 5 3.32 14.72 -1.67
N ALA A 6 3.45 14.93 -0.36
CA ALA A 6 3.16 13.88 0.60
C ALA A 6 1.65 13.66 0.72
N THR A 7 1.15 12.49 0.31
CA THR A 7 -0.27 12.11 0.45
C THR A 7 -0.46 10.98 1.46
N LYS A 8 -1.67 10.86 2.01
CA LYS A 8 -2.07 9.81 2.95
C LYS A 8 -2.03 8.44 2.31
N GLN A 9 -2.46 8.33 1.05
CA GLN A 9 -2.37 7.08 0.29
C GLN A 9 -0.93 6.56 0.25
N MET A 10 0.05 7.44 0.00
CA MET A 10 1.46 7.08 0.03
C MET A 10 1.92 6.60 1.43
N LYS A 11 1.56 7.33 2.50
CA LYS A 11 1.86 6.93 3.89
C LYS A 11 1.20 5.60 4.27
N ARG A 12 -0.03 5.34 3.80
CA ARG A 12 -0.78 4.09 4.04
C ARG A 12 -0.04 2.90 3.43
N TRP A 13 0.40 3.00 2.19
CA TRP A 13 1.20 1.94 1.55
C TRP A 13 2.52 1.70 2.27
N GLN A 14 3.19 2.75 2.77
CA GLN A 14 4.41 2.59 3.57
C GLN A 14 4.15 1.84 4.89
N LYS A 15 3.05 2.13 5.58
CA LYS A 15 2.66 1.44 6.82
C LYS A 15 2.26 -0.02 6.55
N LEU A 16 1.46 -0.25 5.52
CA LEU A 16 1.04 -1.57 5.06
C LEU A 16 2.23 -2.46 4.66
N ASP A 17 3.25 -1.88 4.04
CA ASP A 17 4.49 -2.60 3.71
C ASP A 17 5.22 -3.11 4.97
N ARG A 18 5.25 -2.29 6.02
CA ARG A 18 5.87 -2.66 7.32
C ARG A 18 5.06 -3.74 8.04
N LEU A 19 3.73 -3.70 7.98
CA LEU A 19 2.86 -4.69 8.62
C LEU A 19 3.04 -6.10 8.05
N ALA A 20 3.48 -6.23 6.80
CA ALA A 20 3.79 -7.52 6.18
C ALA A 20 4.83 -8.33 6.98
N LEU A 21 5.74 -7.64 7.67
CA LEU A 21 6.79 -8.26 8.47
C LEU A 21 6.24 -8.99 9.71
N LEU A 22 4.98 -8.75 10.09
CA LEU A 22 4.31 -9.44 11.18
C LEU A 22 3.67 -10.77 10.75
N ALA A 23 3.60 -11.07 9.45
CA ALA A 23 3.00 -12.30 8.94
C ALA A 23 3.59 -13.59 9.54
N PRO A 24 4.92 -13.75 9.73
CA PRO A 24 5.48 -14.92 10.38
C PRO A 24 4.98 -15.10 11.82
N LEU A 25 4.79 -14.01 12.56
CA LEU A 25 4.32 -14.03 13.95
C LEU A 25 2.84 -14.42 14.02
N VAL A 26 2.02 -13.89 13.10
CA VAL A 26 0.60 -14.27 13.00
C VAL A 26 0.46 -15.75 12.63
N LEU A 27 1.25 -16.23 11.66
CA LEU A 27 1.25 -17.64 11.28
C LEU A 27 1.78 -18.55 12.38
N PHE A 28 2.78 -18.11 13.14
CA PHE A 28 3.27 -18.84 14.30
C PHE A 28 2.15 -19.07 15.31
N LEU A 29 1.41 -18.02 15.68
CA LEU A 29 0.27 -18.13 16.59
C LEU A 29 -0.81 -19.05 16.02
N PHE A 30 -1.11 -18.93 14.73
CA PHE A 30 -2.10 -19.78 14.07
C PHE A 30 -1.70 -21.27 14.05
N LEU A 31 -0.46 -21.58 13.66
CA LEU A 31 0.07 -22.94 13.65
C LEU A 31 0.14 -23.53 15.06
N SER A 32 0.46 -22.71 16.06
CA SER A 32 0.49 -23.08 17.47
C SER A 32 -0.88 -23.54 18.01
N ILE A 33 -1.97 -22.95 17.54
CA ILE A 33 -3.35 -23.31 17.93
C ILE A 33 -3.89 -24.50 17.11
N GLY A 34 -3.27 -24.80 15.96
CA GLY A 34 -3.67 -25.84 15.03
C GLY A 34 -3.58 -27.28 15.57
N LYS A 35 -3.92 -28.27 14.74
CA LYS A 35 -3.78 -29.70 15.09
C LYS A 35 -2.32 -30.06 15.36
N GLU A 36 -1.40 -29.59 14.52
CA GLU A 36 0.04 -29.83 14.66
C GLU A 36 0.64 -29.08 15.87
N GLY A 37 0.24 -27.82 16.09
CA GLY A 37 0.65 -27.08 17.28
C GLY A 37 0.17 -27.71 18.59
N ARG A 38 -1.06 -28.25 18.64
CA ARG A 38 -1.56 -28.99 19.81
C ARG A 38 -0.78 -30.27 20.09
N LEU A 39 -0.31 -30.98 19.06
CA LEU A 39 0.57 -32.14 19.24
C LEU A 39 1.92 -31.71 19.83
N LEU A 40 2.51 -30.63 19.32
CA LEU A 40 3.75 -30.07 19.86
C LEU A 40 3.57 -29.59 21.31
N TRP A 41 2.48 -28.90 21.63
CA TRP A 41 2.17 -28.52 23.00
C TRP A 41 1.95 -29.73 23.93
N GLY A 42 1.31 -30.80 23.42
CA GLY A 42 1.17 -32.04 24.16
C GLY A 42 2.51 -32.71 24.48
N ILE A 43 3.48 -32.61 23.57
CA ILE A 43 4.84 -33.11 23.77
C ILE A 43 5.61 -32.22 24.77
N VAL A 44 5.53 -30.89 24.61
CA VAL A 44 6.15 -29.90 25.52
C VAL A 44 5.61 -30.04 26.95
N LEU A 45 4.31 -30.28 27.12
CA LEU A 45 3.71 -30.48 28.44
C LEU A 45 4.10 -31.82 29.08
N ARG A 46 4.44 -32.83 28.26
CA ARG A 46 4.80 -34.18 28.70
C ARG A 46 6.28 -34.30 29.04
N GLU A 47 7.16 -33.73 28.23
CA GLU A 47 8.59 -33.66 28.49
C GLU A 47 8.93 -32.38 29.26
N ARG A 48 9.20 -32.49 30.57
CA ARG A 48 9.65 -31.37 31.42
C ARG A 48 11.07 -30.84 31.08
N ASN A 49 11.60 -31.17 29.91
CA ASN A 49 12.94 -30.81 29.47
C ASN A 49 12.95 -29.47 28.73
N PHE A 50 13.72 -28.53 29.25
CA PHE A 50 13.83 -27.17 28.70
C PHE A 50 14.37 -27.15 27.27
N VAL A 51 15.36 -27.99 26.96
CA VAL A 51 16.01 -28.05 25.64
C VAL A 51 15.04 -28.53 24.55
N VAL A 52 14.24 -29.56 24.85
CA VAL A 52 13.26 -30.11 23.91
C VAL A 52 12.14 -29.10 23.65
N THR A 53 11.75 -28.35 24.68
CA THR A 53 10.79 -27.26 24.55
C THR A 53 11.30 -26.15 23.63
N ILE A 54 12.55 -25.71 23.80
CA ILE A 54 13.16 -24.71 22.91
C ILE A 54 13.24 -25.22 21.48
N ALA A 55 13.69 -26.46 21.26
CA ALA A 55 13.81 -27.02 19.93
C ALA A 55 12.45 -27.12 19.21
N ALA A 56 11.40 -27.53 19.92
CA ALA A 56 10.04 -27.56 19.38
C ALA A 56 9.54 -26.16 19.00
N LEU A 57 9.80 -25.16 19.83
CA LEU A 57 9.43 -23.76 19.53
C LEU A 57 10.21 -23.19 18.33
N LEU A 58 11.50 -23.49 18.22
CA LEU A 58 12.32 -23.08 17.08
C LEU A 58 11.86 -23.75 15.78
N LEU A 59 11.49 -25.02 15.82
CA LEU A 59 10.98 -25.75 14.65
C LEU A 59 9.63 -25.17 14.21
N LEU A 60 8.74 -24.87 15.16
CA LEU A 60 7.47 -24.19 14.87
C LEU A 60 7.69 -22.78 14.30
N ALA A 61 8.66 -22.03 14.84
CA ALA A 61 9.04 -20.71 14.33
C ALA A 61 9.59 -20.80 12.90
N LEU A 62 10.46 -21.76 12.62
CA LEU A 62 11.00 -22.01 11.29
C LEU A 62 9.89 -22.38 10.31
N ALA A 63 8.97 -23.27 10.69
CA ALA A 63 7.82 -23.64 9.88
C ALA A 63 6.92 -22.42 9.57
N ALA A 64 6.67 -21.56 10.57
CA ALA A 64 5.91 -20.33 10.38
C ALA A 64 6.61 -19.35 9.42
N VAL A 65 7.93 -19.18 9.54
CA VAL A 65 8.72 -18.35 8.62
C VAL A 65 8.60 -18.90 7.20
N LEU A 66 8.87 -20.19 6.99
CA LEU A 66 8.80 -20.83 5.68
C LEU A 66 7.41 -20.71 5.04
N ALA A 67 6.35 -20.97 5.80
CA ALA A 67 4.97 -20.84 5.34
C ALA A 67 4.59 -19.37 5.02
N SER A 68 5.19 -18.39 5.71
CA SER A 68 4.91 -16.97 5.50
C SER A 68 5.60 -16.38 4.27
N LEU A 69 6.72 -16.98 3.80
CA LEU A 69 7.51 -16.47 2.68
C LEU A 69 6.70 -16.17 1.41
N PRO A 70 5.85 -17.06 0.87
CA PRO A 70 5.05 -16.75 -0.32
C PRO A 70 4.11 -15.56 -0.10
N ILE A 71 3.45 -15.50 1.06
CA ILE A 71 2.50 -14.42 1.41
C ILE A 71 3.25 -13.08 1.48
N VAL A 72 4.39 -13.05 2.17
CA VAL A 72 5.22 -11.84 2.33
C VAL A 72 5.77 -11.37 0.98
N LEU A 73 6.24 -12.29 0.12
CA LEU A 73 6.79 -11.95 -1.19
C LEU A 73 5.72 -11.40 -2.14
N ILE A 74 4.55 -12.04 -2.20
CA ILE A 74 3.40 -11.57 -2.98
C ILE A 74 2.98 -10.19 -2.49
N TRP A 75 2.79 -10.02 -1.17
CA TRP A 75 2.40 -8.74 -0.60
C TRP A 75 3.41 -7.64 -0.89
N ARG A 76 4.71 -7.91 -0.71
CA ARG A 76 5.77 -6.95 -1.05
C ARG A 76 5.81 -6.61 -2.52
N ALA A 77 5.54 -7.57 -3.41
CA ALA A 77 5.40 -7.30 -4.83
C ALA A 77 4.26 -6.33 -5.13
N VAL A 78 3.09 -6.54 -4.54
CA VAL A 78 1.94 -5.64 -4.69
C VAL A 78 2.24 -4.26 -4.08
N SER A 79 2.61 -4.24 -2.80
CA SER A 79 2.89 -3.04 -2.01
C SER A 79 3.95 -2.14 -2.67
N HIS A 80 5.07 -2.72 -3.11
CA HIS A 80 6.12 -1.97 -3.79
C HIS A 80 5.63 -1.33 -5.10
N THR A 81 4.85 -2.07 -5.90
CA THR A 81 4.32 -1.58 -7.18
C THR A 81 3.31 -0.44 -6.95
N MET A 82 2.40 -0.62 -5.99
CA MET A 82 1.41 0.40 -5.62
C MET A 82 2.07 1.65 -5.01
N LYS A 83 3.03 1.48 -4.10
CA LYS A 83 3.82 2.57 -3.51
C LYS A 83 4.58 3.35 -4.57
N LYS A 84 5.25 2.65 -5.49
CA LYS A 84 5.99 3.27 -6.59
C LYS A 84 5.05 4.08 -7.48
N ALA A 85 3.88 3.55 -7.82
CA ALA A 85 2.88 4.26 -8.60
C ALA A 85 2.35 5.50 -7.87
N ALA A 86 2.02 5.39 -6.58
CA ALA A 86 1.58 6.52 -5.77
C ALA A 86 2.63 7.64 -5.72
N ILE A 87 3.91 7.29 -5.49
CA ILE A 87 5.02 8.26 -5.51
C ILE A 87 5.15 8.92 -6.89
N GLN A 88 5.09 8.13 -7.96
CA GLN A 88 5.19 8.65 -9.32
C GLN A 88 4.05 9.61 -9.65
N ASN A 89 2.82 9.28 -9.26
CA ASN A 89 1.67 10.13 -9.51
C ASN A 89 1.70 11.42 -8.67
N ALA A 90 2.25 11.37 -7.47
CA ALA A 90 2.42 12.54 -6.60
C ALA A 90 3.68 13.38 -6.91
N THR A 91 4.54 12.91 -7.82
CA THR A 91 5.74 13.63 -8.26
C THR A 91 5.41 14.53 -9.44
N PHE A 92 5.91 15.76 -9.39
CA PHE A 92 5.64 16.81 -10.36
C PHE A 92 6.95 17.57 -10.68
N GLN A 93 6.96 18.30 -11.80
CA GLN A 93 8.06 19.16 -12.21
C GLN A 93 7.75 20.59 -11.79
N ALA A 94 8.54 21.11 -10.84
CA ALA A 94 8.49 22.51 -10.45
C ALA A 94 9.49 23.30 -11.31
N ASP A 95 8.99 24.21 -12.13
CA ASP A 95 9.82 25.16 -12.89
C ASP A 95 10.27 26.33 -12.01
N GLU A 96 9.43 26.72 -11.05
CA GLU A 96 9.74 27.76 -10.06
C GLU A 96 10.21 27.14 -8.74
N ASP A 97 11.22 27.77 -8.13
CA ASP A 97 11.74 27.36 -6.83
C ASP A 97 11.15 28.23 -5.71
N PHE A 98 9.87 28.01 -5.40
CA PHE A 98 9.26 28.51 -4.18
C PHE A 98 8.93 27.34 -3.25
N ASP A 99 9.02 27.60 -1.95
CA ASP A 99 8.68 26.63 -0.88
C ASP A 99 7.25 26.78 -0.36
N TYR A 100 6.70 27.99 -0.49
CA TYR A 100 5.40 28.37 0.02
C TYR A 100 4.62 29.16 -1.02
N TYR A 101 3.31 28.95 -1.06
CA TYR A 101 2.37 29.72 -1.87
C TYR A 101 1.20 30.13 -0.98
N ARG A 102 0.86 31.43 -0.96
CA ARG A 102 -0.09 31.99 0.02
C ARG A 102 -1.39 32.51 -0.60
N GLU A 103 -1.44 32.60 -1.92
CA GLU A 103 -2.62 33.13 -2.61
C GLU A 103 -3.72 32.08 -2.75
N LYS A 104 -4.95 32.54 -2.99
CA LYS A 104 -6.10 31.66 -3.21
C LYS A 104 -6.02 31.05 -4.61
N LEU A 105 -6.37 29.77 -4.71
CA LEU A 105 -6.52 29.05 -5.99
C LEU A 105 -7.89 29.38 -6.60
N THR A 106 -8.12 30.65 -6.94
CA THR A 106 -9.42 31.15 -7.39
C THR A 106 -9.88 30.43 -8.67
N GLY A 107 -11.12 29.94 -8.66
CA GLY A 107 -11.70 29.24 -9.82
C GLY A 107 -11.24 27.79 -9.98
N VAL A 108 -10.39 27.27 -9.10
CA VAL A 108 -9.98 25.85 -9.12
C VAL A 108 -10.88 25.02 -8.20
N PRO A 109 -11.64 24.04 -8.72
CA PRO A 109 -12.49 23.19 -7.89
C PRO A 109 -11.69 22.29 -6.94
N PRO A 110 -12.21 21.98 -5.73
CA PRO A 110 -11.60 21.03 -4.80
C PRO A 110 -11.22 19.68 -5.42
N ALA A 111 -12.07 19.12 -6.29
CA ALA A 111 -11.79 17.87 -6.98
C ALA A 111 -10.59 17.97 -7.93
N THR A 112 -10.43 19.11 -8.62
CA THR A 112 -9.26 19.39 -9.47
C THR A 112 -7.99 19.51 -8.66
N ILE A 113 -8.06 20.14 -7.48
CA ILE A 113 -6.92 20.22 -6.54
C ILE A 113 -6.49 18.80 -6.13
N SER A 114 -7.43 17.93 -5.73
CA SER A 114 -7.09 16.54 -5.38
C SER A 114 -6.48 15.78 -6.56
N LEU A 115 -7.07 15.88 -7.76
CA LEU A 115 -6.52 15.26 -8.96
C LEU A 115 -5.10 15.76 -9.28
N LEU A 116 -4.80 17.02 -9.03
CA LEU A 116 -3.45 17.57 -9.23
C LEU A 116 -2.46 17.11 -8.16
N MET A 117 -2.91 16.64 -6.99
CA MET A 117 -2.01 16.08 -5.98
C MET A 117 -1.47 14.71 -6.38
N ASP A 118 -2.32 13.78 -6.81
CA ASP A 118 -1.93 12.38 -7.02
C ASP A 118 -2.64 11.67 -8.20
N LEU A 119 -3.28 12.45 -9.08
CA LEU A 119 -4.00 11.96 -10.27
C LEU A 119 -5.18 11.04 -9.94
N GLN A 120 -5.69 11.07 -8.70
CA GLN A 120 -6.83 10.28 -8.24
C GLN A 120 -7.85 11.14 -7.49
N ILE A 121 -9.10 10.68 -7.49
CA ILE A 121 -10.18 11.24 -6.67
C ILE A 121 -10.37 10.31 -5.48
N GLU A 122 -10.21 10.85 -4.28
CA GLU A 122 -10.47 10.18 -3.01
C GLU A 122 -11.80 10.67 -2.45
N ALA A 123 -12.86 9.89 -2.67
CA ALA A 123 -14.23 10.30 -2.39
C ALA A 123 -14.45 10.84 -0.96
N LYS A 124 -13.74 10.33 0.05
CA LYS A 124 -13.88 10.80 1.44
C LYS A 124 -13.45 12.27 1.57
N LYS A 125 -12.19 12.58 1.30
CA LYS A 125 -11.67 13.95 1.47
C LYS A 125 -12.31 14.93 0.47
N ASP A 126 -12.53 14.47 -0.77
CA ASP A 126 -13.04 15.30 -1.84
C ASP A 126 -14.51 15.70 -1.60
N MET A 127 -15.34 14.77 -1.14
CA MET A 127 -16.70 15.10 -0.74
C MET A 127 -16.75 16.02 0.46
N ALA A 128 -15.89 15.81 1.47
CA ALA A 128 -15.85 16.69 2.64
C ALA A 128 -15.52 18.14 2.23
N ALA A 129 -14.52 18.32 1.38
CA ALA A 129 -14.17 19.63 0.85
C ALA A 129 -15.28 20.23 -0.03
N LEU A 130 -15.92 19.42 -0.88
CA LEU A 130 -17.05 19.88 -1.70
C LEU A 130 -18.25 20.26 -0.84
N LEU A 131 -18.54 19.55 0.25
CA LEU A 131 -19.60 19.90 1.19
C LEU A 131 -19.32 21.23 1.90
N LEU A 132 -18.06 21.51 2.25
CA LEU A 132 -17.67 22.84 2.73
C LEU A 132 -17.86 23.91 1.65
N LYS A 133 -17.42 23.66 0.42
CA LYS A 133 -17.66 24.57 -0.72
C LYS A 133 -19.15 24.86 -0.90
N TYR A 134 -19.99 23.83 -0.90
CA TYR A 134 -21.44 23.95 -1.05
C TYR A 134 -22.08 24.69 0.11
N THR A 135 -21.57 24.52 1.32
CA THR A 135 -22.04 25.27 2.49
C THR A 135 -21.69 26.74 2.37
N LYS A 136 -20.45 27.07 1.97
CA LYS A 136 -20.03 28.44 1.67
C LYS A 136 -20.89 29.08 0.58
N MET A 137 -21.25 28.33 -0.45
CA MET A 137 -22.12 28.81 -1.55
C MET A 137 -23.60 28.92 -1.16
N GLY A 138 -24.02 28.42 0.01
CA GLY A 138 -25.43 28.34 0.39
C GLY A 138 -26.23 27.26 -0.35
N ALA A 139 -25.56 26.33 -1.04
CA ALA A 139 -26.17 25.18 -1.71
C ALA A 139 -26.61 24.11 -0.70
N VAL A 140 -25.87 24.00 0.41
CA VAL A 140 -26.04 22.96 1.43
C VAL A 140 -26.04 23.58 2.82
N SER A 141 -26.82 23.02 3.73
CA SER A 141 -26.79 23.32 5.16
C SER A 141 -26.53 22.07 5.98
N MET A 142 -25.53 22.13 6.86
CA MET A 142 -25.17 21.06 7.79
C MET A 142 -25.70 21.42 9.19
N LYS A 143 -27.01 21.24 9.42
CA LYS A 143 -27.67 21.53 10.70
C LYS A 143 -28.25 20.25 11.31
N ALA A 144 -28.36 20.21 12.64
CA ALA A 144 -29.00 19.10 13.38
C ALA A 144 -28.42 17.70 13.10
N GLY A 145 -27.13 17.61 12.74
CA GLY A 145 -26.48 16.33 12.45
C GLY A 145 -26.82 15.74 11.09
N THR A 146 -27.42 16.52 10.18
CA THR A 146 -27.78 16.11 8.82
C THR A 146 -27.36 17.12 7.76
N VAL A 147 -27.04 16.60 6.56
CA VAL A 147 -26.77 17.43 5.37
C VAL A 147 -28.08 17.67 4.62
N HIS A 148 -28.46 18.92 4.42
CA HIS A 148 -29.65 19.32 3.66
C HIS A 148 -29.25 20.10 2.42
N VAL A 149 -29.69 19.64 1.25
CA VAL A 149 -29.50 20.37 -0.01
C VAL A 149 -30.59 21.43 -0.11
N GLN A 150 -30.20 22.69 -0.20
CA GLN A 150 -31.10 23.84 -0.27
C GLN A 150 -31.31 24.32 -1.71
N ASN A 151 -30.23 24.37 -2.49
CA ASN A 151 -30.28 24.83 -3.87
C ASN A 151 -29.27 24.06 -4.74
N GLN A 152 -29.74 23.54 -5.88
CA GLN A 152 -28.93 22.77 -6.82
C GLN A 152 -28.56 23.56 -8.09
N GLU A 153 -29.13 24.75 -8.28
CA GLU A 153 -29.02 25.55 -9.50
C GLU A 153 -28.34 26.91 -9.27
N LEU A 154 -27.42 26.96 -8.30
CA LEU A 154 -26.63 28.17 -8.05
C LEU A 154 -25.63 28.45 -9.18
N PRO A 155 -25.41 29.73 -9.53
CA PRO A 155 -24.35 30.11 -10.46
C PRO A 155 -22.98 29.71 -9.89
N GLY A 156 -22.13 29.13 -10.73
CA GLY A 156 -20.80 28.63 -10.34
C GLY A 156 -20.74 27.15 -9.92
N LEU A 157 -21.86 26.45 -9.86
CA LEU A 157 -21.87 24.98 -9.71
C LEU A 157 -21.55 24.29 -11.05
N LEU A 158 -20.53 23.43 -11.03
CA LEU A 158 -20.15 22.60 -12.16
C LEU A 158 -21.16 21.44 -12.36
N PRO A 159 -21.20 20.81 -13.56
CA PRO A 159 -22.02 19.63 -13.79
C PRO A 159 -21.79 18.51 -12.75
N SER A 160 -20.53 18.25 -12.39
CA SER A 160 -20.16 17.29 -11.34
C SER A 160 -20.73 17.70 -9.98
N ASP A 161 -20.74 18.99 -9.65
CA ASP A 161 -21.30 19.49 -8.40
C ASP A 161 -22.81 19.20 -8.31
N ARG A 162 -23.54 19.42 -9.40
CA ARG A 162 -24.99 19.16 -9.47
C ARG A 162 -25.29 17.67 -9.31
N THR A 163 -24.50 16.81 -9.97
CA THR A 163 -24.63 15.35 -9.82
C THR A 163 -24.40 14.92 -8.37
N LEU A 164 -23.38 15.47 -7.70
CA LEU A 164 -23.12 15.13 -6.30
C LEU A 164 -24.25 15.64 -5.37
N LEU A 165 -24.72 16.87 -5.57
CA LEU A 165 -25.85 17.42 -4.81
C LEU A 165 -27.13 16.60 -5.00
N ALA A 166 -27.43 16.15 -6.21
CA ALA A 166 -28.56 15.27 -6.49
C ALA A 166 -28.44 13.92 -5.76
N LEU A 167 -27.24 13.33 -5.75
CA LEU A 167 -26.98 12.08 -5.00
C LEU A 167 -27.14 12.28 -3.48
N ILE A 168 -26.72 13.43 -2.95
CA ILE A 168 -26.89 13.77 -1.52
C ILE A 168 -28.38 13.97 -1.21
N ALA A 169 -29.11 14.72 -2.03
CA ALA A 169 -30.54 14.95 -1.87
C ALA A 169 -31.34 13.64 -1.91
N GLY A 170 -30.95 12.70 -2.77
CA GLY A 170 -31.56 11.37 -2.87
C GLY A 170 -31.10 10.37 -1.80
N GLY A 171 -30.18 10.74 -0.89
CA GLY A 171 -29.62 9.81 0.11
C GLY A 171 -28.77 8.67 -0.49
N GLN A 172 -28.30 8.84 -1.73
CA GLN A 172 -27.57 7.84 -2.51
C GLN A 172 -26.07 8.14 -2.63
N ALA A 173 -25.54 9.09 -1.87
CA ALA A 173 -24.13 9.50 -1.84
C ALA A 173 -23.20 8.46 -1.16
N GLN A 174 -23.27 7.21 -1.62
CA GLN A 174 -22.41 6.09 -1.21
C GLN A 174 -21.35 5.81 -2.29
N PRO A 175 -20.18 5.24 -1.93
CA PRO A 175 -19.06 5.02 -2.86
C PRO A 175 -19.43 4.33 -4.18
N ALA A 176 -20.37 3.39 -4.15
CA ALA A 176 -20.84 2.66 -5.32
C ALA A 176 -21.50 3.56 -6.39
N ASN A 177 -22.21 4.60 -5.96
CA ASN A 177 -22.98 5.49 -6.86
C ASN A 177 -22.17 6.70 -7.32
N LEU A 178 -20.99 6.93 -6.73
CA LEU A 178 -20.13 8.08 -7.04
C LEU A 178 -19.40 7.95 -8.39
N GLY A 179 -19.55 6.84 -9.11
CA GLY A 179 -18.84 6.60 -10.37
C GLY A 179 -19.18 7.60 -11.49
N ALA A 180 -20.42 8.12 -11.54
CA ALA A 180 -20.80 9.16 -12.50
C ALA A 180 -20.15 10.51 -12.16
N TRP A 181 -20.25 10.93 -10.89
CA TRP A 181 -19.62 12.14 -10.37
C TRP A 181 -18.11 12.15 -10.60
N ARG A 182 -17.40 11.06 -10.26
CA ARG A 182 -15.95 10.96 -10.46
C ARG A 182 -15.55 11.14 -11.92
N ARG A 183 -16.30 10.55 -12.86
CA ARG A 183 -16.03 10.69 -14.29
C ARG A 183 -16.22 12.12 -14.76
N GLN A 184 -17.29 12.79 -14.34
CA GLN A 184 -17.53 14.19 -14.68
C GLN A 184 -16.45 15.12 -14.11
N ALA A 185 -16.08 14.95 -12.83
CA ALA A 185 -15.03 15.75 -12.20
C ALA A 185 -13.67 15.59 -12.92
N VAL A 186 -13.33 14.38 -13.38
CA VAL A 186 -12.14 14.14 -14.20
C VAL A 186 -12.24 14.83 -15.56
N THR A 187 -13.38 14.72 -16.24
CA THR A 187 -13.60 15.38 -17.54
C THR A 187 -13.46 16.90 -17.42
N GLU A 188 -14.10 17.50 -16.42
CA GLU A 188 -14.01 18.94 -16.15
C GLU A 188 -12.57 19.41 -15.87
N ALA A 189 -11.80 18.64 -15.09
CA ALA A 189 -10.40 18.95 -14.82
C ALA A 189 -9.48 18.79 -16.06
N VAL A 190 -9.86 17.95 -17.02
CA VAL A 190 -9.18 17.84 -18.33
C VAL A 190 -9.57 19.02 -19.23
N GLU A 191 -10.86 19.37 -19.28
CA GLU A 191 -11.37 20.52 -20.02
C GLU A 191 -10.80 21.85 -19.51
N SER A 192 -10.48 21.94 -18.22
CA SER A 192 -9.80 23.11 -17.64
C SER A 192 -8.35 23.27 -18.10
N GLY A 193 -7.81 22.36 -18.92
CA GLY A 193 -6.46 22.43 -19.47
C GLY A 193 -5.33 22.04 -18.52
N ASN A 194 -5.63 21.71 -17.25
CA ASN A 194 -4.63 21.33 -16.23
C ASN A 194 -4.20 19.86 -16.34
N LEU A 195 -5.09 19.01 -16.84
CA LEU A 195 -4.85 17.58 -17.02
C LEU A 195 -5.10 17.17 -18.46
N LYS A 196 -4.49 16.06 -18.87
CA LYS A 196 -4.77 15.40 -20.15
C LYS A 196 -4.77 13.90 -20.01
N TYR A 197 -5.53 13.23 -20.85
CA TYR A 197 -5.49 11.78 -20.94
C TYR A 197 -4.15 11.30 -21.51
N ARG A 198 -3.59 10.27 -20.90
CA ARG A 198 -2.38 9.60 -21.37
C ARG A 198 -2.72 8.77 -22.60
N GLY A 199 -1.99 8.99 -23.70
CA GLY A 199 -2.15 8.15 -24.89
C GLY A 199 -1.79 6.70 -24.60
N MET A 200 -2.63 5.76 -25.07
CA MET A 200 -2.53 4.31 -24.81
C MET A 200 -1.16 3.70 -25.19
N ARG A 201 -0.42 4.36 -26.09
CA ARG A 201 0.88 3.93 -26.64
C ARG A 201 2.09 4.13 -25.70
N GLN A 202 2.00 5.01 -24.69
CA GLN A 202 3.17 5.36 -23.85
C GLN A 202 3.51 4.34 -22.75
N ASN A 203 2.56 3.49 -22.34
CA ASN A 203 2.82 2.48 -21.32
C ASN A 203 3.79 1.38 -21.82
N VAL A 204 3.80 1.09 -23.13
CA VAL A 204 4.60 0.00 -23.74
C VAL A 204 6.11 0.24 -23.60
N HIS A 205 6.59 1.47 -23.82
CA HIS A 205 8.03 1.79 -23.71
C HIS A 205 8.55 1.86 -22.27
N SER A 206 7.70 2.21 -21.30
CA SER A 206 8.07 2.14 -19.88
C SER A 206 8.03 0.70 -19.34
N ALA A 207 7.10 -0.11 -19.86
CA ALA A 207 6.98 -1.52 -19.53
C ALA A 207 8.18 -2.33 -20.04
N SER A 208 8.70 -2.05 -21.25
CA SER A 208 9.88 -2.75 -21.79
C SER A 208 11.15 -2.51 -20.95
N ARG A 209 11.39 -1.28 -20.47
CA ARG A 209 12.51 -0.99 -19.55
C ARG A 209 12.33 -1.63 -18.17
N SER A 210 11.09 -1.70 -17.66
CA SER A 210 10.80 -2.40 -16.40
C SER A 210 10.91 -3.92 -16.53
N CYS A 211 10.60 -4.47 -17.71
CA CYS A 211 10.74 -5.88 -18.02
C CYS A 211 12.22 -6.26 -18.09
N LEU A 212 13.07 -5.46 -18.75
CA LEU A 212 14.52 -5.71 -18.78
C LEU A 212 15.16 -5.67 -17.38
N THR A 213 14.82 -4.68 -16.55
CA THR A 213 15.35 -4.57 -15.17
C THR A 213 14.72 -5.57 -14.19
N GLY A 214 13.45 -5.95 -14.39
CA GLY A 214 12.75 -6.96 -13.60
C GLY A 214 13.10 -8.41 -13.98
N CYS A 215 13.42 -8.67 -15.24
CA CYS A 215 13.82 -9.98 -15.75
C CYS A 215 15.29 -10.30 -15.40
N LEU A 216 16.17 -9.30 -15.43
CA LEU A 216 17.56 -9.43 -14.96
C LEU A 216 17.67 -9.71 -13.46
N GLY A 217 16.74 -9.24 -12.62
CA GLY A 217 16.73 -9.55 -11.19
C GLY A 217 15.88 -10.77 -10.80
N GLY A 218 14.73 -10.96 -11.47
CA GLY A 218 13.74 -11.98 -11.12
C GLY A 218 13.97 -13.35 -11.77
N CYS A 219 14.61 -13.42 -12.93
CA CYS A 219 14.86 -14.68 -13.66
C CYS A 219 16.33 -15.09 -13.61
N LEU A 220 17.26 -14.14 -13.64
CA LEU A 220 18.70 -14.43 -13.59
C LEU A 220 19.12 -14.97 -12.21
N LEU A 221 18.55 -14.44 -11.13
CA LEU A 221 18.87 -14.89 -9.77
C LEU A 221 18.48 -16.36 -9.53
N PRO A 222 17.26 -16.83 -9.89
CA PRO A 222 16.93 -18.27 -9.87
C PRO A 222 17.88 -19.14 -10.71
N ILE A 223 18.33 -18.67 -11.88
CA ILE A 223 19.28 -19.40 -12.73
C ILE A 223 20.64 -19.51 -12.03
N LEU A 224 21.14 -18.43 -11.41
CA LEU A 224 22.37 -18.46 -10.61
C LEU A 224 22.23 -19.37 -9.38
N ILE A 225 21.08 -19.36 -8.71
CA ILE A 225 20.79 -20.27 -7.58
C ILE A 225 20.82 -21.72 -8.07
N PHE A 226 20.20 -22.03 -9.21
CA PHE A 226 20.20 -23.37 -9.80
C PHE A 226 21.61 -23.83 -10.17
N LEU A 227 22.40 -22.97 -10.82
CA LEU A 227 23.80 -23.27 -11.15
C LEU A 227 24.64 -23.50 -9.89
N GLY A 228 24.49 -22.65 -8.87
CA GLY A 228 25.16 -22.80 -7.58
C GLY A 228 24.79 -24.11 -6.90
N MET A 229 23.50 -24.47 -6.90
CA MET A 229 23.01 -25.76 -6.38
C MET A 229 23.57 -26.95 -7.14
N GLY A 230 23.69 -26.86 -8.47
CA GLY A 230 24.28 -27.92 -9.29
C GLY A 230 25.76 -28.13 -8.96
N ILE A 231 26.52 -27.05 -8.81
CA ILE A 231 27.94 -27.12 -8.44
C ILE A 231 28.11 -27.73 -7.04
N THR A 232 27.32 -27.28 -6.06
CA THR A 232 27.40 -27.84 -4.69
C THR A 232 26.95 -29.30 -4.64
N ALA A 233 25.90 -29.68 -5.38
CA ALA A 233 25.45 -31.07 -5.46
C ALA A 233 26.53 -31.99 -6.06
N VAL A 234 27.22 -31.57 -7.13
CA VAL A 234 28.34 -32.32 -7.71
C VAL A 234 29.51 -32.40 -6.74
N ALA A 235 29.86 -31.31 -6.05
CA ALA A 235 30.92 -31.31 -5.05
C ALA A 235 30.63 -32.26 -3.87
N ILE A 236 29.36 -32.31 -3.44
CA ILE A 236 28.90 -33.23 -2.39
C ILE A 236 28.95 -34.68 -2.89
N ASN A 237 28.45 -34.97 -4.09
CA ASN A 237 28.43 -36.31 -4.65
C ASN A 237 29.84 -36.88 -4.90
N ASN A 238 30.81 -36.02 -5.21
CA ASN A 238 32.20 -36.39 -5.38
C ASN A 238 32.96 -36.53 -4.05
N SER A 239 32.28 -36.39 -2.91
CA SER A 239 32.85 -36.53 -1.58
C SER A 239 32.21 -37.72 -0.84
N ASP A 240 32.95 -38.34 0.07
CA ASP A 240 32.45 -39.42 0.94
C ASP A 240 31.41 -38.95 1.97
N TRP A 241 30.97 -37.68 1.89
CA TRP A 241 30.11 -37.05 2.87
C TRP A 241 28.71 -37.66 2.91
N MET A 242 28.15 -38.09 1.76
CA MET A 242 26.84 -38.77 1.74
C MET A 242 26.90 -40.15 2.42
N GLU A 243 27.94 -40.93 2.18
CA GLU A 243 28.11 -42.24 2.84
C GLU A 243 28.27 -42.10 4.36
N LYS A 244 29.00 -41.07 4.81
CA LYS A 244 29.11 -40.73 6.25
C LYS A 244 27.78 -40.33 6.86
N LEU A 245 26.98 -39.55 6.14
CA LEU A 245 25.64 -39.14 6.57
C LEU A 245 24.69 -40.32 6.69
N ASP A 246 24.64 -41.19 5.68
CA ASP A 246 23.78 -42.37 5.68
C ASP A 246 24.16 -43.34 6.81
N GLY A 247 25.46 -43.57 7.03
CA GLY A 247 25.96 -44.37 8.14
C GLY A 247 25.59 -43.77 9.51
N PHE A 248 25.68 -42.44 9.64
CA PHE A 248 25.31 -41.73 10.86
C PHE A 248 23.80 -41.78 11.14
N LEU A 249 22.97 -41.56 10.11
CA LEU A 249 21.52 -41.62 10.23
C LEU A 249 21.01 -43.04 10.50
N ALA A 250 21.65 -44.06 9.92
CA ALA A 250 21.34 -45.46 10.19
C ALA A 250 21.64 -45.87 11.65
N ALA A 251 22.64 -45.24 12.27
CA ALA A 251 23.00 -45.44 13.67
C ALA A 251 22.20 -44.55 14.65
N ALA A 252 21.36 -43.65 14.14
CA ALA A 252 20.60 -42.73 14.98
C ALA A 252 19.54 -43.47 15.82
N PRO A 253 19.41 -43.14 17.11
CA PRO A 253 18.40 -43.75 17.97
C PRO A 253 16.99 -43.43 17.46
N GLN A 254 16.15 -44.46 17.31
CA GLN A 254 14.78 -44.37 16.79
C GLN A 254 13.80 -43.63 17.73
N SER A 255 14.19 -43.40 18.99
CA SER A 255 13.37 -42.68 19.97
C SER A 255 13.65 -41.18 19.94
N PHE A 256 12.64 -40.38 19.62
CA PHE A 256 12.67 -38.92 19.73
C PHE A 256 12.87 -38.47 21.20
N GLY A 257 13.86 -37.59 21.45
CA GLY A 257 14.16 -37.05 22.79
C GLY A 257 15.58 -36.47 22.91
N MET A 258 16.00 -36.13 24.14
CA MET A 258 17.32 -35.52 24.44
C MET A 258 18.51 -36.31 23.87
N ARG A 259 18.46 -37.64 23.93
CA ARG A 259 19.54 -38.50 23.42
C ARG A 259 19.71 -38.40 21.91
N GLN A 260 18.62 -38.24 21.16
CA GLN A 260 18.70 -38.06 19.70
C GLN A 260 19.23 -36.67 19.37
N MET A 261 18.83 -35.64 20.12
CA MET A 261 19.35 -34.28 19.93
C MET A 261 20.84 -34.18 20.24
N GLU A 262 21.27 -34.78 21.36
CA GLU A 262 22.67 -34.84 21.79
C GLU A 262 23.50 -35.63 20.79
N TYR A 263 22.97 -36.75 20.28
CA TYR A 263 23.60 -37.51 19.19
C TYR A 263 23.77 -36.65 17.93
N LEU A 264 22.73 -35.97 17.46
CA LEU A 264 22.76 -35.10 16.28
C LEU A 264 23.72 -33.91 16.42
N LEU A 265 23.91 -33.38 17.63
CA LEU A 265 24.82 -32.25 17.89
C LEU A 265 26.26 -32.71 18.22
N SER A 266 26.45 -33.99 18.58
CA SER A 266 27.76 -34.55 18.92
C SER A 266 28.66 -34.77 17.71
N SER A 267 28.09 -34.90 16.50
CA SER A 267 28.85 -35.07 15.27
C SER A 267 29.04 -33.75 14.52
N PRO A 268 30.30 -33.36 14.21
CA PRO A 268 30.59 -32.17 13.42
C PRO A 268 29.91 -32.18 12.04
N ASP A 269 29.77 -33.37 11.45
CA ASP A 269 29.17 -33.54 10.12
C ASP A 269 27.67 -33.21 10.08
N MET A 270 26.91 -33.52 11.15
CA MET A 270 25.49 -33.19 11.23
C MET A 270 25.25 -31.70 11.49
N VAL A 271 26.13 -31.08 12.28
CA VAL A 271 26.10 -29.63 12.51
C VAL A 271 26.29 -28.86 11.19
N ILE A 272 27.00 -29.45 10.21
CA ILE A 272 27.13 -28.91 8.85
C ILE A 272 25.95 -29.32 7.95
N ALA A 273 25.45 -30.55 8.06
CA ALA A 273 24.36 -31.06 7.23
C ALA A 273 23.03 -30.33 7.44
N ILE A 274 22.69 -29.96 8.68
CA ILE A 274 21.44 -29.25 9.00
C ILE A 274 21.35 -27.87 8.31
N PRO A 275 22.34 -26.95 8.44
CA PRO A 275 22.28 -25.67 7.75
C PRO A 275 22.39 -25.82 6.23
N LEU A 276 23.14 -26.82 5.73
CA LEU A 276 23.26 -27.08 4.30
C LEU A 276 21.93 -27.56 3.68
N THR A 277 21.23 -28.48 4.33
CA THR A 277 19.88 -28.91 3.92
C THR A 277 18.88 -27.76 3.99
N ALA A 278 18.90 -26.95 5.05
CA ALA A 278 18.07 -25.76 5.15
C ALA A 278 18.36 -24.75 4.02
N PHE A 279 19.64 -24.55 3.67
CA PHE A 279 20.05 -23.71 2.54
C PHE A 279 19.50 -24.22 1.21
N PHE A 280 19.56 -25.54 0.95
CA PHE A 280 18.98 -26.12 -0.26
C PHE A 280 17.46 -25.95 -0.33
N VAL A 281 16.74 -26.19 0.78
CA VAL A 281 15.28 -26.00 0.82
C VAL A 281 14.90 -24.54 0.59
N LEU A 282 15.60 -23.59 1.24
CA LEU A 282 15.37 -22.16 1.06
C LEU A 282 15.70 -21.70 -0.36
N SER A 283 16.81 -22.18 -0.92
CA SER A 283 17.24 -21.91 -2.30
C SER A 283 16.24 -22.41 -3.33
N PHE A 284 15.75 -23.64 -3.13
CA PHE A 284 14.71 -24.24 -3.98
C PHE A 284 13.42 -23.43 -3.91
N LEU A 285 12.96 -23.08 -2.70
CA LEU A 285 11.76 -22.27 -2.52
C LEU A 285 11.90 -20.86 -3.15
N ALA A 286 13.08 -20.23 -3.03
CA ALA A 286 13.37 -18.95 -3.66
C ALA A 286 13.33 -19.03 -5.20
N MET A 287 13.80 -20.14 -5.79
CA MET A 287 13.80 -20.38 -7.23
C MET A 287 12.40 -20.32 -7.84
N PHE A 288 11.36 -20.79 -7.13
CA PHE A 288 9.97 -20.72 -7.59
C PHE A 288 9.27 -19.41 -7.22
N LEU A 289 9.50 -18.91 -6.00
CA LEU A 289 8.76 -17.73 -5.53
C LEU A 289 9.22 -16.42 -6.17
N LEU A 290 10.52 -16.28 -6.49
CA LEU A 290 11.05 -15.04 -7.08
C LEU A 290 10.51 -14.76 -8.48
N PRO A 291 10.46 -15.73 -9.43
CA PRO A 291 9.82 -15.54 -10.72
C PRO A 291 8.34 -15.17 -10.61
N ILE A 292 7.59 -15.85 -9.73
CA ILE A 292 6.17 -15.57 -9.51
C ILE A 292 5.98 -14.13 -9.04
N ALA A 293 6.77 -13.69 -8.05
CA ALA A 293 6.72 -12.31 -7.55
C ALA A 293 7.10 -11.30 -8.65
N ALA A 294 8.06 -11.63 -9.53
CA ALA A 294 8.46 -10.77 -10.64
C ALA A 294 7.35 -10.64 -11.70
N VAL A 295 6.75 -11.76 -12.12
CA VAL A 295 5.61 -11.78 -13.06
C VAL A 295 4.42 -11.02 -12.48
N LEU A 296 4.15 -11.17 -11.18
CA LEU A 296 3.08 -10.43 -10.52
C LEU A 296 3.34 -8.91 -10.55
N ARG A 297 4.59 -8.47 -10.30
CA ARG A 297 4.95 -7.04 -10.39
C ARG A 297 4.77 -6.48 -11.79
N THR A 298 5.19 -7.22 -12.82
CA THR A 298 5.04 -6.77 -14.21
C THR A 298 3.58 -6.73 -14.62
N ALA A 299 2.78 -7.76 -14.29
CA ALA A 299 1.34 -7.78 -14.53
C ALA A 299 0.65 -6.59 -13.85
N LEU A 300 0.91 -6.35 -12.55
CA LEU A 300 0.33 -5.22 -11.82
C LEU A 300 0.74 -3.87 -12.41
N SER A 301 2.00 -3.72 -12.84
CA SER A 301 2.46 -2.50 -13.49
C SER A 301 1.78 -2.24 -14.84
N ILE A 302 1.43 -3.29 -15.58
CA ILE A 302 0.79 -3.17 -16.91
C ILE A 302 -0.71 -2.90 -16.77
N TYR A 303 -1.39 -3.65 -15.88
CA TYR A 303 -2.85 -3.65 -15.78
C TYR A 303 -3.41 -2.74 -14.68
N GLY A 304 -2.66 -2.52 -13.59
CA GLY A 304 -3.23 -2.05 -12.34
C GLY A 304 -2.86 -0.63 -11.89
N THR A 305 -1.73 -0.06 -12.35
CA THR A 305 -1.16 1.12 -11.68
C THR A 305 -0.97 2.37 -12.53
N GLY A 306 -1.20 2.30 -13.84
CA GLY A 306 -1.11 3.46 -14.71
C GLY A 306 -2.34 4.35 -14.56
N THR A 307 -2.21 5.50 -13.90
CA THR A 307 -3.24 6.55 -14.00
C THR A 307 -3.38 6.95 -15.47
N ARG A 308 -4.63 7.06 -15.92
CA ARG A 308 -4.95 7.48 -17.30
C ARG A 308 -4.74 8.98 -17.52
N LEU A 309 -4.37 9.70 -16.47
CA LEU A 309 -4.19 11.15 -16.48
C LEU A 309 -2.71 11.49 -16.42
N LYS A 310 -2.37 12.63 -17.01
CA LYS A 310 -1.06 13.27 -16.90
C LYS A 310 -1.29 14.77 -16.75
N ARG A 311 -0.48 15.44 -15.94
CA ARG A 311 -0.47 16.91 -15.84
C ARG A 311 0.00 17.53 -17.16
N THR A 312 -0.60 18.64 -17.54
CA THR A 312 -0.09 19.54 -18.59
C THR A 312 0.96 20.47 -17.99
N GLN A 313 1.62 21.30 -18.80
CA GLN A 313 2.57 22.29 -18.28
C GLN A 313 1.88 23.27 -17.30
N ALA A 314 0.69 23.75 -17.64
CA ALA A 314 -0.13 24.56 -16.73
C ALA A 314 -0.49 23.79 -15.44
N GLY A 315 -0.83 22.51 -15.57
CA GLY A 315 -1.10 21.65 -14.42
C GLY A 315 0.11 21.42 -13.52
N GLU A 316 1.32 21.32 -14.06
CA GLU A 316 2.56 21.20 -13.27
C GLU A 316 2.83 22.48 -12.46
N ILE A 317 2.64 23.67 -13.05
CA ILE A 317 2.73 24.97 -12.37
C ILE A 317 1.69 25.06 -11.24
N LEU A 318 0.43 24.74 -11.55
CA LEU A 318 -0.64 24.76 -10.55
C LEU A 318 -0.40 23.73 -9.43
N THR A 319 0.19 22.58 -9.76
CA THR A 319 0.59 21.58 -8.75
C THR A 319 1.70 22.11 -7.85
N ALA A 320 2.65 22.89 -8.38
CA ALA A 320 3.66 23.56 -7.56
C ALA A 320 3.02 24.55 -6.58
N GLN A 321 2.05 25.34 -7.05
CA GLN A 321 1.29 26.27 -6.20
C GLN A 321 0.51 25.53 -5.11
N ILE A 322 -0.17 24.43 -5.47
CA ILE A 322 -0.86 23.54 -4.52
C ILE A 322 0.11 22.98 -3.47
N TRP A 323 1.30 22.54 -3.90
CA TRP A 323 2.32 22.03 -2.99
C TRP A 323 2.83 23.11 -2.03
N GLY A 324 3.11 24.32 -2.53
CA GLY A 324 3.50 25.45 -1.70
C GLY A 324 2.40 25.89 -0.74
N LEU A 325 1.14 25.84 -1.17
CA LEU A 325 -0.03 26.13 -0.35
C LEU A 325 -0.19 25.11 0.77
N LYS A 326 0.02 23.82 0.47
CA LYS A 326 0.01 22.76 1.47
C LYS A 326 1.05 23.00 2.55
N ASN A 327 2.29 23.34 2.17
CA ASN A 327 3.34 23.68 3.13
C ASN A 327 2.98 24.93 3.95
N PHE A 328 2.43 25.96 3.31
CA PHE A 328 2.03 27.18 4.00
C PHE A 328 0.95 26.92 5.05
N ILE A 329 -0.08 26.15 4.69
CA ILE A 329 -1.15 25.75 5.62
C ILE A 329 -0.58 24.95 6.78
N ARG A 330 0.31 23.99 6.52
CA ARG A 330 0.89 23.14 7.55
C ARG A 330 1.77 23.93 8.54
N ASP A 331 2.62 24.81 8.02
CA ASP A 331 3.72 25.38 8.81
C ASP A 331 3.36 26.77 9.39
N PHE A 332 2.38 27.47 8.82
CA PHE A 332 2.04 28.86 9.19
C PHE A 332 0.55 29.10 9.49
N SER A 333 -0.27 28.07 9.61
CA SER A 333 -1.68 28.21 9.95
C SER A 333 -2.12 27.29 11.08
N ASN A 334 -3.22 27.66 11.74
CA ASN A 334 -3.89 26.81 12.75
C ASN A 334 -5.06 26.02 12.13
N LEU A 335 -5.06 25.85 10.80
CA LEU A 335 -6.16 25.18 10.08
C LEU A 335 -6.25 23.69 10.39
N ALA A 336 -5.17 23.06 10.86
CA ALA A 336 -5.18 21.66 11.29
C ALA A 336 -6.12 21.40 12.49
N GLU A 337 -6.32 22.43 13.33
CA GLU A 337 -7.14 22.35 14.54
C GLU A 337 -8.50 23.06 14.38
N SER A 338 -8.70 23.75 13.26
CA SER A 338 -9.90 24.54 13.02
C SER A 338 -11.15 23.67 12.85
N GLU A 339 -12.30 24.20 13.25
CA GLU A 339 -13.59 23.54 13.17
C GLU A 339 -14.34 23.96 11.89
N LYS A 340 -15.30 23.12 11.44
CA LYS A 340 -16.07 23.40 10.22
C LYS A 340 -16.93 24.67 10.33
N GLU A 341 -17.32 25.05 11.54
CA GLU A 341 -18.08 26.26 11.86
C GLU A 341 -17.28 27.53 11.55
N GLN A 342 -15.94 27.44 11.57
CA GLN A 342 -15.04 28.55 11.22
C GLN A 342 -14.85 28.73 9.71
N LEU A 343 -15.65 28.04 8.87
CA LEU A 343 -15.63 28.18 7.41
C LEU A 343 -15.81 29.62 6.95
N VAL A 344 -16.64 30.41 7.64
CA VAL A 344 -16.84 31.84 7.31
C VAL A 344 -15.57 32.66 7.57
N LEU A 345 -14.79 32.29 8.59
CA LEU A 345 -13.56 33.00 8.97
C LEU A 345 -12.40 32.67 8.02
N TRP A 346 -12.19 31.39 7.78
CA TRP A 346 -11.04 30.88 7.01
C TRP A 346 -11.30 30.78 5.51
N ASP A 347 -12.57 30.84 5.10
CA ASP A 347 -13.02 30.88 3.72
C ASP A 347 -12.45 29.70 2.91
N ASP A 348 -11.87 29.94 1.73
CA ASP A 348 -11.32 28.87 0.87
C ASP A 348 -10.16 28.10 1.52
N PHE A 349 -9.42 28.71 2.45
CA PHE A 349 -8.29 28.04 3.08
C PHE A 349 -8.71 26.84 3.94
N LEU A 350 -9.90 26.87 4.54
CA LEU A 350 -10.42 25.71 5.28
C LEU A 350 -10.76 24.56 4.32
N ILE A 351 -11.31 24.88 3.15
CA ILE A 351 -11.58 23.91 2.09
C ILE A 351 -10.27 23.30 1.60
N TYR A 352 -9.25 24.14 1.36
CA TYR A 352 -7.92 23.67 0.96
C TYR A 352 -7.29 22.79 2.03
N ALA A 353 -7.35 23.15 3.32
CA ALA A 353 -6.83 22.32 4.40
C ALA A 353 -7.45 20.91 4.42
N VAL A 354 -8.75 20.79 4.08
CA VAL A 354 -9.43 19.50 3.97
C VAL A 354 -8.98 18.71 2.74
N VAL A 355 -8.96 19.32 1.54
CA VAL A 355 -8.52 18.62 0.29
C VAL A 355 -7.05 18.19 0.38
N LEU A 356 -6.22 19.05 0.95
CA LEU A 356 -4.77 18.85 1.05
C LEU A 356 -4.39 17.90 2.19
N GLU A 357 -5.37 17.36 2.92
CA GLU A 357 -5.17 16.41 4.04
C GLU A 357 -4.47 17.00 5.27
N GLU A 358 -4.57 18.32 5.47
CA GLU A 358 -4.01 19.01 6.63
C GLU A 358 -5.03 19.13 7.78
N ASN A 359 -6.33 18.99 7.52
CA ASN A 359 -7.38 18.89 8.53
C ASN A 359 -8.27 17.65 8.33
N GLU A 360 -7.91 16.56 9.03
CA GLU A 360 -8.69 15.31 8.99
C GLU A 360 -9.91 15.32 9.93
N ARG A 361 -9.90 16.17 10.96
CA ARG A 361 -10.97 16.25 11.97
C ARG A 361 -12.31 16.64 11.32
N ILE A 362 -12.28 17.64 10.44
CA ILE A 362 -13.47 18.07 9.70
C ILE A 362 -14.01 16.96 8.80
N ILE A 363 -13.13 16.16 8.18
CA ILE A 363 -13.56 15.00 7.38
C ILE A 363 -14.34 14.05 8.29
N GLU A 364 -13.80 13.68 9.44
CA GLU A 364 -14.50 12.80 10.38
C GLU A 364 -15.83 13.38 10.85
N ASP A 365 -15.87 14.68 11.18
CA ASP A 365 -17.08 15.35 11.65
C ASP A 365 -18.19 15.43 10.60
N ILE A 366 -17.83 15.65 9.32
CA ILE A 366 -18.79 15.64 8.21
C ILE A 366 -19.36 14.22 8.00
N PHE A 367 -18.51 13.18 8.05
CA PHE A 367 -18.99 11.80 7.86
C PHE A 367 -19.59 11.17 9.12
N ARG A 368 -19.65 11.88 10.26
CA ARG A 368 -20.47 11.52 11.42
C ARG A 368 -21.94 11.94 11.26
N LEU A 369 -22.27 12.75 10.25
CA LEU A 369 -23.65 13.19 9.99
C LEU A 369 -24.53 12.02 9.54
N ARG A 370 -25.76 11.93 10.05
CA ARG A 370 -26.63 10.73 10.01
C ARG A 370 -26.94 10.22 8.60
N ASN A 371 -26.97 11.11 7.61
CA ASN A 371 -27.30 10.83 6.22
C ASN A 371 -26.06 10.62 5.31
N LEU A 372 -24.85 10.63 5.87
CA LEU A 372 -23.63 10.16 5.22
C LEU A 372 -23.11 8.94 5.97
N LYS A 373 -23.40 7.73 5.50
CA LYS A 373 -23.03 6.50 6.23
C LYS A 373 -21.51 6.26 6.20
N TYR A 374 -20.87 6.49 7.35
CA TYR A 374 -19.43 6.31 7.60
C TYR A 374 -18.89 4.91 7.23
N ARG A 375 -19.68 3.85 7.43
CA ARG A 375 -19.25 2.46 7.23
C ARG A 375 -18.96 2.09 5.78
N ASP A 376 -19.54 2.80 4.82
CA ASP A 376 -19.39 2.45 3.40
C ASP A 376 -18.05 2.93 2.81
N PHE A 377 -17.41 3.92 3.43
CA PHE A 377 -16.15 4.52 2.96
C PHE A 377 -14.88 3.91 3.58
N ILE A 378 -15.01 2.98 4.54
CA ILE A 378 -13.84 2.32 5.18
C ILE A 378 -13.33 1.15 4.32
N LEU A 379 -14.18 0.57 3.47
CA LEU A 379 -13.89 -0.60 2.66
C LEU A 379 -13.30 -0.30 1.27
N PHE A 380 -13.04 0.97 0.93
CA PHE A 380 -12.48 1.39 -0.36
C PHE A 380 -11.25 2.28 -0.21
#